data_AF-H1YAF9-F1
#
_entry.id   AF-H1YAF9-F1
#
_cell.length_a   1.000
_cell.length_b   1.000
_cell.length_c   1.000
_cell.angle_alpha   90.00
_cell.angle_beta   90.00
_cell.angle_gamma   90.00
#
_symmetry.space_group_name_H-M   'P 1'
#
loop_
_entity.id
_entity.type
_entity.pdbx_description
1 polymer ?
#
loop_
_entity_poly.entity_id
_entity_poly.type
_entity_poly.pdbx_seq_one_letter_code
_entity_poly.pdbx_strand_id
1 'polypeptide(L)'
;MENEVLTREDLKMFRLQLLNDIKDLLQPVTKTGRSVPLNLDWAKGSQVRAALNISPGTLQNYRIAGTVRFKKFGGTYYYNIKDLKNMFNK
;
A
#
# COMPACT_ATOMS: atom_id res chain seq x y z
N MET A 1 -19.52 -35.89 27.60
CA MET A 1 -18.42 -35.05 27.09
C MET A 1 -17.66 -35.91 26.10
N GLU A 2 -17.74 -35.54 24.83
CA GLU A 2 -16.99 -36.18 23.76
C GLU A 2 -15.53 -35.77 23.91
N ASN A 3 -14.65 -36.73 24.22
CA ASN A 3 -13.22 -36.48 24.24
C ASN A 3 -12.73 -36.56 22.79
N GLU A 4 -12.74 -35.44 22.07
CA GLU A 4 -12.09 -35.34 20.76
C GLU A 4 -10.61 -35.67 20.92
N VAL A 5 -10.16 -36.73 20.23
CA VAL A 5 -8.76 -37.14 20.24
C VAL A 5 -7.98 -36.19 19.34
N LEU A 6 -7.20 -35.30 19.95
CA LEU A 6 -6.34 -34.37 19.23
C LEU A 6 -5.26 -35.14 18.47
N THR A 7 -5.22 -35.00 17.14
CA THR A 7 -4.21 -35.64 16.32
C THR A 7 -2.96 -34.77 16.19
N ARG A 8 -1.84 -35.38 15.78
CA ARG A 8 -0.61 -34.64 15.48
C ARG A 8 -0.77 -33.68 14.30
N GLU A 9 -1.67 -33.99 13.36
CA GLU A 9 -1.92 -33.13 12.21
C GLU A 9 -2.68 -31.87 12.62
N ASP A 10 -3.62 -31.97 13.58
CA ASP A 10 -4.33 -30.81 14.13
C ASP A 10 -3.36 -29.81 14.77
N LEU A 11 -2.36 -30.30 15.52
CA LEU A 11 -1.31 -29.47 16.09
C LEU A 11 -0.44 -28.79 15.03
N LYS A 12 -0.16 -29.48 13.92
CA LYS A 12 0.62 -28.94 12.81
C LYS A 12 -0.16 -27.86 12.07
N MET A 13 -1.44 -28.09 11.83
CA MET A 13 -2.36 -27.12 11.22
C MET A 13 -2.51 -25.89 12.11
N PHE A 14 -2.71 -26.09 13.41
CA PHE A 14 -2.76 -25.00 14.37
C PHE A 14 -1.46 -24.18 14.38
N ARG A 15 -0.30 -24.83 14.40
CA ARG A 15 1.00 -24.13 14.32
C ARG A 15 1.12 -23.30 13.04
N LEU A 16 0.72 -23.86 11.89
CA LEU A 16 0.79 -23.14 10.61
C LEU A 16 -0.14 -21.93 10.60
N GLN A 17 -1.37 -22.09 11.08
CA GLN A 17 -2.33 -21.00 11.20
C GLN A 17 -1.82 -19.91 12.14
N LEU A 18 -1.37 -20.29 13.34
CA LEU A 18 -0.82 -19.36 14.33
C LEU A 18 0.37 -18.56 13.77
N LEU A 19 1.29 -19.22 13.06
CA LEU A 19 2.45 -18.54 12.46
C LEU A 19 2.04 -17.57 11.35
N ASN A 20 1.01 -17.90 10.57
CA ASN A 20 0.46 -16.99 9.56
C ASN A 20 -0.23 -15.78 10.22
N ASP A 21 -1.04 -16.01 11.25
CA ASP A 21 -1.72 -14.94 11.98
C ASP A 21 -0.69 -13.98 12.61
N ILE A 22 0.36 -14.52 13.24
CA ILE A 22 1.47 -13.72 13.78
C ILE A 22 2.19 -12.96 12.68
N LYS A 23 2.43 -13.59 11.53
CA LYS A 23 3.06 -12.92 10.39
C LYS A 23 2.21 -11.75 9.91
N ASP A 24 0.89 -11.89 9.85
CA ASP A 24 -0.05 -10.83 9.47
C ASP A 24 -0.10 -9.71 10.50
N LEU A 25 -0.05 -10.03 11.80
CA LEU A 25 0.09 -9.07 12.90
C LEU A 25 1.41 -8.30 12.85
N LEU A 26 2.50 -8.96 12.44
CA LEU A 26 3.84 -8.39 12.33
C LEU A 26 4.11 -7.75 10.96
N GLN A 27 3.19 -7.88 9.99
CA GLN A 27 3.31 -7.13 8.75
C GLN A 27 3.43 -5.65 9.13
N PRO A 28 4.52 -4.98 8.72
CA PRO A 28 4.72 -3.60 9.10
C PRO A 28 3.49 -2.84 8.61
N VAL A 29 2.74 -2.28 9.56
CA VAL A 29 1.78 -1.23 9.29
C VAL A 29 2.62 -0.14 8.63
N THR A 30 2.68 -0.17 7.29
CA THR A 30 3.25 0.92 6.52
C THR A 30 2.55 2.15 7.05
N LYS A 31 3.32 3.04 7.66
CA LYS A 31 2.90 4.17 8.50
C LYS A 31 1.82 5.03 7.82
N THR A 32 0.59 4.55 7.80
CA THR A 32 -0.67 5.19 7.45
C THR A 32 -1.76 4.17 7.75
N GLY A 33 -2.33 4.22 8.95
CA GLY A 33 -3.49 3.40 9.35
C GLY A 33 -4.70 3.69 8.47
N ARG A 34 -4.77 3.06 7.30
CA ARG A 34 -5.95 3.03 6.43
C ARG A 34 -5.82 1.86 5.47
N SER A 35 -6.35 0.72 5.88
CA SER A 35 -6.90 -0.28 4.96
C SER A 35 -7.97 0.42 4.11
N VAL A 36 -7.61 0.85 2.90
CA VAL A 36 -8.60 1.21 1.88
C VAL A 36 -8.35 0.34 0.67
N PRO A 37 -8.98 -0.84 0.58
CA PRO A 37 -8.99 -1.60 -0.65
C PRO A 37 -10.04 -0.96 -1.58
N LEU A 38 -9.63 0.08 -2.31
CA LEU A 38 -10.39 0.60 -3.44
C LEU A 38 -9.42 1.20 -4.46
N ASN A 39 -8.89 0.37 -5.36
CA ASN A 39 -8.11 0.80 -6.52
C ASN A 39 -7.04 1.86 -6.21
N LEU A 40 -6.07 1.51 -5.35
CA LEU A 40 -4.94 2.31 -4.87
C LEU A 40 -3.92 2.74 -5.95
N ASP A 41 -4.33 2.84 -7.23
CA ASP A 41 -3.44 3.26 -8.31
C ASP A 41 -3.16 4.77 -8.32
N TRP A 42 -3.83 5.57 -7.47
CA TRP A 42 -3.79 7.03 -7.51
C TRP A 42 -3.48 7.65 -6.14
N ALA A 43 -2.43 8.47 -6.03
CA ALA A 43 -2.03 9.18 -4.83
C ALA A 43 -2.35 10.68 -4.91
N LYS A 44 -2.81 11.30 -3.82
CA LYS A 44 -3.04 12.75 -3.76
C LYS A 44 -1.72 13.50 -3.92
N GLY A 45 -1.74 14.65 -4.60
CA GLY A 45 -0.54 15.47 -4.78
C GLY A 45 0.18 15.86 -3.48
N SER A 46 -0.53 16.01 -2.36
CA SER A 46 0.10 16.22 -1.05
C SER A 46 0.92 15.02 -0.57
N GLN A 47 0.40 13.81 -0.75
CA GLN A 47 1.09 12.56 -0.40
C GLN A 47 2.31 12.34 -1.30
N VAL A 48 2.18 12.62 -2.60
CA VAL A 48 3.30 12.49 -3.55
C VAL A 48 4.44 13.44 -3.20
N ARG A 49 4.14 14.70 -2.87
CA ARG A 49 5.16 15.68 -2.44
C ARG A 49 5.89 15.23 -1.18
N ALA A 50 5.15 14.71 -0.20
CA ALA A 50 5.74 14.19 1.03
C ALA A 50 6.59 12.93 0.78
N ALA A 51 6.12 12.01 -0.05
CA ALA A 51 6.82 10.76 -0.35
C ALA A 51 8.09 10.96 -1.19
N LEU A 52 8.06 11.87 -2.16
CA LEU A 52 9.20 12.17 -3.04
C LEU A 52 10.10 13.29 -2.51
N ASN A 53 9.72 13.95 -1.43
CA ASN A 53 10.37 15.17 -0.91
C ASN A 53 10.57 16.26 -1.98
N ILE A 54 9.52 16.55 -2.76
CA ILE A 54 9.56 17.54 -3.86
C ILE A 54 8.64 18.74 -3.63
N SER A 55 9.01 19.86 -4.24
CA SER A 55 8.20 21.08 -4.23
C SER A 55 6.91 20.93 -5.06
N PRO A 56 5.87 21.75 -4.78
CA PRO A 56 4.67 21.80 -5.61
C PRO A 56 4.97 22.10 -7.09
N GLY A 57 5.93 22.99 -7.37
CA GLY A 57 6.36 23.32 -8.72
C GLY A 57 6.97 22.13 -9.45
N THR A 58 7.76 21.31 -8.76
CA THR A 58 8.34 20.08 -9.35
C THR A 58 7.25 19.09 -9.74
N LEU A 59 6.28 18.83 -8.85
CA LEU A 59 5.18 17.92 -9.16
C LEU A 59 4.27 18.48 -10.29
N GLN A 60 4.11 19.80 -10.36
CA GLN A 60 3.46 20.45 -11.49
C GLN A 60 4.24 20.26 -12.79
N ASN A 61 5.57 20.35 -12.77
CA ASN A 61 6.39 20.11 -13.95
C ASN A 61 6.23 18.67 -14.44
N TYR A 62 6.26 17.67 -13.56
CA TYR A 62 5.99 16.27 -13.94
C TYR A 62 4.61 16.07 -14.57
N ARG A 63 3.62 16.82 -14.10
CA ARG A 63 2.27 16.82 -14.67
C ARG A 63 2.26 17.41 -16.08
N ILE A 64 2.87 18.58 -16.26
CA ILE A 64 2.90 19.31 -17.54
C ILE A 64 3.74 18.56 -18.58
N ALA A 65 4.88 18.00 -18.17
CA ALA A 65 5.77 17.22 -19.01
C ALA A 65 5.22 15.83 -19.38
N GLY A 66 4.08 15.41 -18.79
CA GLY A 66 3.51 14.08 -19.04
C GLY A 66 4.33 12.92 -18.44
N THR A 67 5.30 13.20 -17.56
CA THR A 67 6.15 12.20 -16.92
C THR A 67 5.35 11.26 -16.02
N VAL A 68 4.28 11.77 -15.40
CA VAL A 68 3.41 11.02 -14.49
C VAL A 68 1.97 11.24 -14.89
N ARG A 69 1.23 10.15 -15.11
CA ARG A 69 -0.21 10.25 -15.40
C ARG A 69 -0.93 10.85 -14.20
N PHE A 70 -1.89 11.73 -14.48
CA PHE A 70 -2.66 12.42 -13.45
C PHE A 70 -4.17 12.41 -13.75
N LYS A 71 -4.97 12.59 -12.70
CA LYS A 71 -6.41 12.84 -12.77
C LYS A 71 -6.77 14.00 -11.87
N LYS A 72 -7.76 14.80 -12.26
CA LYS A 72 -8.30 15.90 -11.44
C LYS A 72 -9.71 15.53 -10.99
N PHE A 73 -9.96 15.58 -9.69
CA PHE A 73 -11.28 15.34 -9.10
C PHE A 73 -11.52 16.34 -7.97
N GLY A 74 -12.62 17.09 -8.04
CA GLY A 74 -12.97 18.10 -7.03
C GLY A 74 -11.86 19.13 -6.78
N GLY A 75 -11.19 19.59 -7.84
CA GLY A 75 -10.08 20.54 -7.73
C GLY A 75 -8.74 19.95 -7.27
N THR A 76 -8.72 18.69 -6.81
CA THR A 76 -7.51 18.02 -6.34
C THR A 76 -6.89 17.16 -7.43
N TYR A 77 -5.56 17.21 -7.56
CA TYR A 77 -4.80 16.34 -8.45
C TYR A 77 -4.38 15.05 -7.77
N TYR A 78 -4.53 13.96 -8.51
CA TYR A 78 -4.13 12.62 -8.16
C TYR A 78 -3.16 12.08 -9.21
N TYR A 79 -2.16 11.30 -8.78
CA TYR A 79 -1.05 10.85 -9.63
C TYR A 79 -0.91 9.34 -9.58
N ASN A 80 -0.55 8.72 -10.71
CA ASN A 80 -0.45 7.28 -10.80
C ASN A 80 0.74 6.74 -9.98
N ILE A 81 0.49 5.79 -9.07
CA ILE A 81 1.52 5.26 -8.17
C ILE A 81 2.56 4.42 -8.92
N LYS A 82 2.17 3.69 -9.97
CA LYS A 82 3.11 2.86 -10.75
C LYS A 82 4.12 3.73 -11.48
N ASP A 83 3.66 4.82 -12.10
CA ASP A 83 4.54 5.79 -12.75
C ASP A 83 5.51 6.41 -11.74
N LEU A 84 5.01 6.82 -10.56
CA LEU A 84 5.84 7.38 -9.49
C LEU A 84 6.90 6.38 -8.98
N LYS A 85 6.57 5.09 -8.86
CA LYS A 85 7.53 4.05 -8.49
C LYS A 85 8.58 3.83 -9.57
N ASN A 86 8.17 3.83 -10.83
CA ASN A 86 9.08 3.65 -11.96
C ASN A 86 10.11 4.79 -12.08
N MET A 87 9.84 5.97 -11.53
CA MET A 87 10.81 7.07 -11.46
C MET A 87 12.02 6.76 -10.59
N PHE A 88 11.91 5.84 -9.61
CA PHE A 88 13.02 5.44 -8.73
C PHE A 88 13.81 4.24 -9.23
N ASN A 89 13.26 3.46 -10.15
CA ASN A 89 13.89 2.25 -10.68
C ASN A 89 14.68 2.53 -11.99
N LYS A 90 15.07 3.78 -12.21
CA LYS A 90 15.93 4.19 -13.32
C LYS A 90 17.31 4.59 -12.81
#